data_AF-A0A142X442-F1
#
_entry.id   AF-A0A142X442-F1
#
_cell.length_a   1.000
_cell.length_b   1.000
_cell.length_c   1.000
_cell.angle_alpha   90.00
_cell.angle_beta   90.00
_cell.angle_gamma   90.00
#
_symmetry.space_group_name_H-M   'P 1'
#
loop_
_entity.id
_entity.type
_entity.pdbx_description
1 polymer ?
#
loop_
_entity_poly.entity_id
_entity_poly.type
_entity_poly.pdbx_seq_one_letter_code
_entity_poly.pdbx_strand_id
1 'polypeptide(L)'
;MNPIWCEAWRAMCEVGPGLVAFTLPEFRFLQQLAWLGDASTSGLADDESGYVRGLMAQGLVIDDGRRVRIIERGLRAVTAPPVHQTETEVVLLKRDLEEQFRHWS
;
A
#
# COMPACT_ATOMS: atom_id res chain seq x y z
N MET A 1 -13.01 22.90 0.15
CA MET A 1 -13.02 21.47 -0.22
C MET A 1 -12.00 21.32 -1.34
N ASN A 2 -10.97 20.48 -1.18
CA ASN A 2 -9.84 20.43 -2.12
C ASN A 2 -10.29 19.74 -3.43
N PRO A 3 -10.13 20.34 -4.62
CA PRO A 3 -10.62 19.79 -5.89
C PRO A 3 -10.07 18.38 -6.19
N ILE A 4 -8.83 18.12 -5.79
CA ILE A 4 -8.15 16.84 -5.96
C ILE A 4 -8.85 15.73 -5.18
N TRP A 5 -9.38 16.05 -3.99
CA TRP A 5 -10.15 15.11 -3.17
C TRP A 5 -11.47 14.72 -3.84
N CYS A 6 -12.13 15.66 -4.52
CA CYS A 6 -13.37 15.37 -5.21
C CYS A 6 -13.15 14.47 -6.44
N GLU A 7 -12.04 14.65 -7.18
CA GLU A 7 -11.74 13.81 -8.35
C GLU A 7 -11.22 12.43 -7.96
N ALA A 8 -10.33 12.33 -6.96
CA ALA A 8 -9.88 11.05 -6.43
C ALA A 8 -11.05 10.25 -5.82
N TRP A 9 -11.93 10.92 -5.06
CA TRP A 9 -13.13 10.30 -4.49
C TRP A 9 -14.18 9.93 -5.55
N ARG A 10 -14.34 10.72 -6.62
CA ARG A 10 -15.24 10.37 -7.73
C ARG A 10 -14.70 9.18 -8.51
N ALA A 11 -13.39 9.12 -8.76
CA ALA A 11 -12.72 7.93 -9.30
C ALA A 11 -12.86 6.71 -8.37
N MET A 12 -12.83 6.89 -7.05
CA MET A 12 -13.08 5.82 -6.07
C MET A 12 -14.50 5.27 -6.12
N CYS A 13 -15.50 6.15 -6.27
CA CYS A 13 -16.91 5.78 -6.31
C CYS A 13 -17.33 5.13 -7.64
N GLU A 14 -16.71 5.53 -8.75
CA GLU A 14 -17.03 5.00 -10.09
C GLU A 14 -16.31 3.68 -10.40
N VAL A 15 -15.16 3.42 -9.78
CA VAL A 15 -14.26 2.31 -10.19
C VAL A 15 -14.26 1.12 -9.22
N GLY A 16 -14.93 1.22 -8.06
CA GLY A 16 -14.90 0.16 -7.05
C GLY A 16 -13.56 0.08 -6.30
N PRO A 17 -13.25 -1.01 -5.58
CA PRO A 17 -12.23 -1.10 -4.50
C PRO A 17 -10.75 -1.02 -4.95
N GLY A 18 -10.41 -0.24 -5.96
CA GLY A 18 -9.13 -0.26 -6.63
C GLY A 18 -8.08 0.76 -6.21
N LEU A 19 -8.22 1.40 -5.05
CA LEU A 19 -7.14 2.14 -4.41
C LEU A 19 -6.66 1.42 -3.15
N VAL A 20 -5.38 1.62 -2.81
CA VAL A 20 -4.81 1.25 -1.52
C VAL A 20 -4.18 2.49 -0.91
N ALA A 21 -4.59 2.84 0.30
CA ALA A 21 -4.07 3.99 1.03
C ALA A 21 -3.24 3.51 2.21
N PHE A 22 -2.15 4.22 2.46
CA PHE A 22 -1.20 3.97 3.54
C PHE A 22 -0.91 5.28 4.27
N THR A 23 -0.59 5.18 5.54
CA THR A 23 0.17 6.27 6.17
C THR A 23 1.58 6.30 5.58
N LEU A 24 2.23 7.47 5.54
CA LEU A 24 3.59 7.58 5.00
C LEU A 24 4.60 6.68 5.75
N PRO A 25 4.56 6.54 7.09
CA PRO A 25 5.42 5.60 7.81
C PRO A 25 5.16 4.13 7.43
N GLU A 26 3.90 3.72 7.31
CA GLU A 26 3.51 2.36 6.90
C GLU A 26 3.98 2.05 5.47
N PHE A 27 3.84 3.01 4.55
CA PHE A 27 4.32 2.86 3.18
C PHE A 27 5.85 2.72 3.12
N ARG A 28 6.59 3.54 3.89
CA ARG A 28 8.06 3.44 3.99
C ARG A 28 8.51 2.10 4.57
N PHE A 29 7.81 1.61 5.59
CA PHE A 29 8.08 0.29 6.15
C PHE A 29 7.86 -0.81 5.10
N LEU A 30 6.78 -0.74 4.33
CA LEU A 30 6.53 -1.68 3.24
C LEU A 30 7.60 -1.59 2.13
N GLN A 31 8.09 -0.39 1.79
CA GLN A 31 9.22 -0.22 0.87
C GLN A 31 10.52 -0.83 1.41
N GLN A 32 10.79 -0.68 2.71
CA GLN A 32 11.94 -1.30 3.35
C GLN A 32 11.84 -2.82 3.33
N LEU A 33 10.67 -3.40 3.60
CA LEU A 33 10.41 -4.83 3.45
C LEU A 33 10.60 -5.30 1.99
N ALA A 34 10.17 -4.52 1.01
CA ALA A 34 10.39 -4.83 -0.40
C ALA A 34 11.88 -4.89 -0.76
N TRP A 35 12.69 -4.03 -0.15
CA TRP A 35 14.15 -4.02 -0.36
C TRP A 35 14.85 -5.19 0.34
N LEU A 36 14.48 -5.47 1.58
CA LEU A 36 15.11 -6.52 2.41
C LEU A 36 14.59 -7.93 2.09
N GLY A 37 13.41 -8.05 1.49
CA GLY A 37 12.68 -9.29 1.29
C GLY A 37 11.90 -9.73 2.54
N ASP A 38 12.47 -9.54 3.73
CA ASP A 38 11.83 -9.85 5.01
C ASP A 38 12.37 -8.99 6.17
N ALA A 39 11.66 -9.02 7.31
CA ALA A 39 12.10 -8.47 8.59
C ALA A 39 11.85 -9.45 9.73
N SER A 40 12.71 -9.44 10.76
CA SER A 40 12.50 -10.22 11.99
C SER A 40 11.43 -9.56 12.87
N THR A 41 10.46 -10.33 13.35
CA THR A 41 9.39 -9.82 14.24
C THR A 41 9.94 -9.32 15.57
N SER A 42 11.01 -9.94 16.09
CA SER A 42 11.67 -9.56 17.34
C SER A 42 12.42 -8.22 17.29
N GLY A 43 12.64 -7.68 16.09
CA GLY A 43 13.35 -6.41 15.88
C GLY A 43 12.44 -5.24 15.54
N LEU A 44 11.12 -5.45 15.50
CA LEU A 44 10.17 -4.41 15.14
C LEU A 44 9.92 -3.48 16.33
N ALA A 45 9.86 -2.18 16.04
CA ALA A 45 9.32 -1.22 17.00
C ALA A 45 7.81 -1.45 17.22
N ASP A 46 7.27 -0.89 18.31
CA ASP A 46 5.83 -1.00 18.63
C ASP A 46 4.94 -0.46 17.49
N ASP A 47 5.35 0.66 16.90
CA ASP A 47 4.66 1.27 15.76
C ASP A 47 4.71 0.37 14.51
N GLU A 48 5.84 -0.30 14.26
CA GLU A 48 6.02 -1.22 13.14
C GLU A 48 5.18 -2.48 13.29
N SER A 49 5.02 -2.97 14.52
CA SER A 49 4.08 -4.06 14.82
C SER A 49 2.62 -3.65 14.55
N GLY A 50 2.30 -2.35 14.66
CA GLY A 50 1.05 -1.77 14.18
C GLY A 50 0.92 -1.84 12.66
N TYR A 51 1.95 -1.40 11.92
CA TYR A 51 1.99 -1.44 10.46
C TYR A 51 1.84 -2.86 9.91
N VAL A 52 2.55 -3.83 10.49
CA VAL A 52 2.46 -5.23 10.08
C VAL A 52 1.02 -5.74 10.15
N ARG A 53 0.29 -5.46 11.23
CA ARG A 53 -1.11 -5.86 11.37
C ARG A 53 -2.01 -5.23 10.30
N GLY A 54 -1.80 -3.94 10.01
CA GLY A 54 -2.52 -3.23 8.94
C GLY A 54 -2.24 -3.84 7.56
N LEU A 55 -0.96 -4.07 7.25
CA LEU A 55 -0.50 -4.65 5.98
C LEU A 55 -0.93 -6.11 5.80
N MET A 56 -1.00 -6.89 6.89
CA MET A 56 -1.54 -8.26 6.87
C MET A 56 -3.03 -8.27 6.58
N ALA A 57 -3.81 -7.39 7.23
CA ALA A 57 -5.25 -7.27 6.99
C ALA A 57 -5.56 -6.88 5.53
N GLN A 58 -4.65 -6.14 4.90
CA GLN A 58 -4.73 -5.77 3.47
C GLN A 58 -4.22 -6.88 2.53
N GLY A 59 -3.64 -7.96 3.06
CA GLY A 59 -3.05 -9.06 2.29
C GLY A 59 -1.81 -8.63 1.51
N LEU A 60 -0.95 -7.81 2.09
CA LEU A 60 0.28 -7.30 1.46
C LEU A 60 1.55 -7.93 2.04
N VAL A 61 1.47 -8.44 3.26
CA VAL A 61 2.55 -9.15 3.95
C VAL A 61 1.99 -10.39 4.66
N ILE A 62 2.88 -11.34 4.96
CA ILE A 62 2.61 -12.50 5.82
C ILE A 62 3.57 -12.45 7.00
N ASP A 63 3.03 -12.67 8.20
CA ASP A 63 3.82 -12.89 9.41
C ASP A 63 3.69 -14.36 9.82
N ASP A 64 4.82 -15.05 9.97
CA ASP A 64 4.88 -16.44 10.48
C ASP A 64 5.26 -16.54 11.96
N GLY A 65 5.24 -15.41 12.69
CA GLY A 65 5.58 -15.28 14.09
C GLY A 65 7.07 -15.04 14.33
N ARG A 66 7.93 -15.31 13.34
CA ARG A 66 9.38 -15.03 13.40
C ARG A 66 9.80 -13.97 12.39
N ARG A 67 9.17 -13.98 11.23
CA ARG A 67 9.48 -13.05 10.14
C ARG A 67 8.23 -12.52 9.48
N VAL A 68 8.30 -11.25 9.12
CA VAL A 68 7.36 -10.59 8.24
C VAL A 68 7.94 -10.58 6.83
N ARG A 69 7.17 -11.10 5.88
CA ARG A 69 7.55 -11.19 4.47
C ARG A 69 6.56 -10.42 3.61
N ILE A 70 7.08 -9.61 2.70
CA ILE A 70 6.25 -9.01 1.67
C ILE A 70 5.83 -10.08 0.68
N ILE A 71 4.55 -10.08 0.28
CA ILE A 71 4.07 -10.98 -0.76
C ILE A 71 4.00 -10.25 -2.10
N GLU A 72 3.77 -10.98 -3.19
CA GLU A 72 3.72 -10.43 -4.54
C GLU A 72 2.78 -9.22 -4.66
N ARG A 73 1.61 -9.28 -4.01
CA ARG A 73 0.66 -8.16 -3.99
C ARG A 73 1.22 -6.92 -3.30
N GLY A 74 1.96 -7.08 -2.19
CA GLY A 74 2.67 -5.99 -1.51
C GLY A 74 3.78 -5.39 -2.35
N LEU A 75 4.56 -6.23 -3.05
CA LEU A 75 5.61 -5.79 -3.97
C LEU A 75 5.03 -4.97 -5.13
N ARG A 76 3.90 -5.43 -5.70
CA ARG A 76 3.18 -4.69 -6.75
C ARG A 76 2.66 -3.36 -6.23
N ALA A 77 2.18 -3.29 -4.98
CA ALA A 77 1.75 -2.04 -4.38
C ALA A 77 2.91 -1.05 -4.26
N VAL A 78 4.04 -1.45 -3.65
CA VAL A 78 5.22 -0.58 -3.47
C VAL A 78 5.81 -0.05 -4.77
N THR A 79 5.72 -0.83 -5.85
CA THR A 79 6.28 -0.46 -7.16
C THR A 79 5.29 0.31 -8.05
N ALA A 80 4.04 0.49 -7.60
CA ALA A 80 3.07 1.31 -8.31
C ALA A 80 3.37 2.80 -8.09
N PRO A 81 3.26 3.65 -9.13
CA PRO A 81 3.38 5.09 -8.96
C PRO A 81 2.21 5.59 -8.08
N PRO A 82 2.48 6.49 -7.12
CA PRO A 82 1.41 7.05 -6.29
C PRO A 82 0.50 7.96 -7.10
N VAL A 83 -0.80 7.77 -6.94
CA VAL A 83 -1.81 8.70 -7.49
C VAL A 83 -1.93 9.95 -6.61
N HIS A 84 -1.58 9.81 -5.33
CA HIS A 84 -1.52 10.91 -4.37
C HIS A 84 -0.47 10.62 -3.30
N GLN A 85 0.26 11.66 -2.90
CA GLN A 85 1.22 11.59 -1.80
C GLN A 85 1.30 12.93 -1.09
N THR A 86 1.18 12.90 0.24
CA THR A 86 1.46 14.03 1.13
C THR A 86 2.58 13.69 2.11
N GLU A 87 2.84 14.60 3.05
CA GLU A 87 3.74 14.36 4.18
C GLU A 87 3.23 13.26 5.13
N THR A 88 1.95 12.87 5.03
CA THR A 88 1.31 11.96 5.99
C THR A 88 0.69 10.72 5.36
N GLU A 89 0.39 10.73 4.06
CA GLU A 89 -0.31 9.64 3.39
C GLU A 89 0.21 9.38 1.98
N VAL A 90 0.04 8.13 1.54
CA VAL A 90 0.32 7.68 0.17
C VAL A 90 -0.87 6.87 -0.32
N VAL A 91 -1.37 7.19 -1.52
CA VAL A 91 -2.44 6.45 -2.18
C VAL A 91 -1.94 5.91 -3.50
N LEU A 92 -2.14 4.62 -3.71
CA LEU A 92 -1.70 3.89 -4.89
C LEU A 92 -2.90 3.33 -5.65
N LEU A 93 -2.81 3.30 -6.97
CA LEU A 93 -3.75 2.58 -7.81
C LEU A 93 -3.46 1.07 -7.70
N LYS A 94 -4.50 0.24 -7.53
CA LYS A 94 -4.33 -1.21 -7.71
C LYS A 94 -4.06 -1.47 -9.19
N ARG A 95 -2.95 -2.15 -9.49
CA ARG A 95 -2.54 -2.46 -10.88
C ARG A 95 -3.61 -3.17 -11.72
N ASP A 96 -4.50 -3.93 -11.09
CA ASP A 96 -5.63 -4.56 -11.79
C ASP A 96 -6.56 -3.52 -12.47
N LEU A 97 -6.53 -2.26 -12.02
CA LEU A 97 -7.18 -1.13 -12.68
C LEU A 97 -6.30 -0.43 -13.72
N GLU A 98 -4.96 -0.42 -13.60
CA GLU A 98 -4.09 0.15 -14.64
C GLU A 98 -4.30 -0.55 -15.98
N GLU A 99 -4.50 -1.89 -15.98
CA GLU A 99 -4.85 -2.65 -17.17
C GLU A 99 -6.25 -2.27 -17.71
N GLN A 100 -7.24 -2.09 -16.83
CA GLN A 100 -8.59 -1.67 -17.24
C GLN A 100 -8.59 -0.25 -17.84
N PHE A 101 -7.85 0.69 -17.26
CA PHE A 101 -7.70 2.05 -17.79
C PHE A 101 -6.93 2.09 -19.12
N ARG A 102 -5.93 1.20 -19.32
CA ARG A 102 -5.18 1.10 -20.58
C ARG A 102 -6.05 0.60 -21.75
N HIS A 103 -7.14 -0.11 -21.47
CA HIS A 103 -8.11 -0.53 -22.49
C HIS A 103 -9.17 0.54 -22.81
N TRP A 104 -9.23 1.62 -22.04
CA TRP A 104 -10.18 2.73 -22.25
C TRP A 104 -9.55 3.93 -23.01
N SER A 105 -8.25 3.86 -23.34
CA SER A 105 -7.53 4.77 -24.24
C SER A 105 -7.38 4.19 -25.64
#